data_AF-A0A7R9MQJ4-F1
#
_entry.id   AF-A0A7R9MQJ4-F1
#
_cell.length_a   1.000
_cell.length_b   1.000
_cell.length_c   1.000
_cell.angle_alpha   90.00
_cell.angle_beta   90.00
_cell.angle_gamma   90.00
#
_symmetry.space_group_name_H-M   'P 1'
#
loop_
_entity.id
_entity.type
_entity.pdbx_description
1 polymer ?
#
loop_
_entity_poly.entity_id
_entity_poly.type
_entity_poly.pdbx_seq_one_letter_code
_entity_poly.pdbx_strand_id
1 'polypeptide(L)'
;MGRVHPSETNSSWILKGCIDFLLSDKMSAKKLLESYVFKIIPMSNPDGVINGNSRTGAQGEDLNRQWRRPNPLLHPTVYHMKALIKYLSHISNDTNPVVLVDFHGHSRRKNIFVYGCCPSMSWKRSDRNKAEDN
;
A
#
# COMPACT_ATOMS: atom_id res chain seq x y z
N MET A 1 1.89 1.75 -2.65
CA MET A 1 0.55 2.15 -3.17
C MET A 1 0.17 3.50 -2.57
N GLY A 2 -0.78 4.20 -3.18
CA GLY A 2 -1.29 5.49 -2.67
C GLY A 2 -2.77 5.72 -3.02
N ARG A 3 -3.34 6.80 -2.48
CA ARG A 3 -4.74 7.23 -2.69
C ARG A 3 -5.78 6.14 -2.46
N VAL A 4 -5.71 5.44 -1.33
CA VAL A 4 -6.84 4.61 -0.89
C VAL A 4 -7.96 5.48 -0.29
N HIS A 5 -7.59 6.52 0.46
CA HIS A 5 -8.50 7.61 0.82
C HIS A 5 -8.41 8.73 -0.23
N PRO A 6 -9.51 9.10 -0.89
CA PRO A 6 -9.43 9.97 -2.05
C PRO A 6 -8.92 11.40 -1.80
N SER A 7 -9.26 12.03 -0.66
CA SER A 7 -8.83 13.41 -0.37
C SER A 7 -7.35 13.55 0.00
N GLU A 8 -6.65 12.44 0.23
CA GLU A 8 -5.24 12.44 0.63
C GLU A 8 -4.33 12.60 -0.61
N THR A 9 -4.48 13.72 -1.32
CA THR A 9 -3.80 14.02 -2.60
C THR A 9 -2.28 14.06 -2.47
N ASN A 10 -1.76 14.41 -1.29
CA ASN A 10 -0.34 14.37 -0.97
C ASN A 10 0.29 12.99 -1.23
N SER A 11 -0.47 11.89 -1.06
CA SER A 11 0.01 10.54 -1.37
C SER A 11 0.36 10.36 -2.85
N SER A 12 -0.39 10.98 -3.78
CA SER A 12 -0.08 10.95 -5.22
C SER A 12 1.22 11.67 -5.52
N TRP A 13 1.45 12.83 -4.91
CA TRP A 13 2.65 13.64 -5.13
C TRP A 13 3.92 12.97 -4.60
N ILE A 14 3.84 12.38 -3.41
CA ILE A 14 4.95 11.59 -2.85
C ILE A 14 5.26 10.41 -3.77
N LEU A 15 4.23 9.66 -4.19
CA LEU A 15 4.43 8.49 -5.04
C LEU A 15 4.96 8.85 -6.43
N LYS A 16 4.53 9.99 -6.99
CA LYS A 16 5.12 10.55 -8.22
C LYS A 16 6.60 10.83 -8.03
N GLY A 17 6.99 11.49 -6.94
CA GLY A 17 8.40 11.74 -6.62
C GLY A 17 9.22 10.45 -6.47
N CYS A 18 8.65 9.39 -5.89
CA CYS A 18 9.29 8.07 -5.85
C CYS A 18 9.51 7.50 -7.26
N ILE A 19 8.51 7.57 -8.13
CA ILE A 19 8.62 7.10 -9.52
C ILE A 19 9.68 7.92 -10.29
N ASP A 20 9.61 9.25 -10.21
CA ASP A 20 10.57 10.15 -10.85
C ASP A 20 12.01 9.87 -10.38
N PHE A 21 12.20 9.59 -9.08
CA PHE A 21 13.50 9.19 -8.54
C PHE A 21 13.97 7.85 -9.09
N LEU A 22 13.11 6.82 -9.09
CA LEU A 22 13.46 5.50 -9.61
C LEU A 22 13.82 5.55 -11.10
N LEU A 23 13.16 6.41 -11.87
CA LEU A 23 13.43 6.61 -13.30
C LEU A 23 14.56 7.61 -13.61
N SER A 24 15.19 8.18 -12.58
CA SER A 24 16.29 9.14 -12.76
C SER A 24 17.62 8.46 -13.06
N ASP A 25 18.59 9.22 -13.59
CA ASP A 25 19.95 8.73 -13.85
C ASP A 25 20.83 8.52 -12.62
N LYS A 26 20.28 8.72 -11.41
CA LYS A 26 21.03 8.59 -10.17
C LYS A 26 21.51 7.16 -9.98
N MET A 27 22.79 7.02 -9.62
CA MET A 27 23.41 5.72 -9.33
C MET A 27 22.65 4.94 -8.24
N SER A 28 22.10 5.63 -7.24
CA SER A 28 21.29 5.00 -6.19
C SER A 28 19.98 4.41 -6.73
N ALA A 29 19.32 5.07 -7.69
CA ALA A 29 18.12 4.56 -8.34
C ALA A 29 18.45 3.31 -9.19
N LYS A 30 19.54 3.36 -9.97
CA LYS A 30 20.01 2.21 -10.76
C LYS A 30 20.30 0.98 -9.90
N LYS A 31 21.05 1.16 -8.80
CA LYS A 31 21.32 0.09 -7.82
C LYS A 31 20.05 -0.52 -7.21
N LEU A 32 19.05 0.32 -6.92
CA LEU A 32 17.77 -0.17 -6.40
C LEU A 32 17.01 -1.01 -7.42
N LEU A 33 16.96 -0.57 -8.68
CA LEU A 33 16.29 -1.29 -9.77
C LEU A 33 17.02 -2.58 -10.18
N GLU A 34 18.34 -2.64 -10.03
CA GLU A 34 19.13 -3.87 -10.19
C GLU A 34 18.86 -4.89 -9.08
N SER A 35 18.53 -4.42 -7.88
CA SER A 35 18.36 -5.26 -6.69
C SER A 35 16.91 -5.69 -6.43
N TYR A 36 15.94 -4.87 -6.85
CA TYR A 36 14.53 -5.05 -6.49
C TYR A 36 13.57 -4.77 -7.65
N VAL A 37 12.49 -5.53 -7.69
CA VAL A 37 11.35 -5.27 -8.58
C VAL A 37 10.32 -4.40 -7.86
N PHE A 38 10.08 -3.20 -8.36
CA PHE A 38 9.07 -2.29 -7.81
C PHE A 38 7.71 -2.52 -8.47
N LYS A 39 6.69 -2.79 -7.66
CA LYS A 39 5.28 -2.85 -8.10
C LYS A 39 4.54 -1.66 -7.52
N ILE A 40 4.16 -0.73 -8.38
CA ILE A 40 3.61 0.58 -7.97
C ILE A 40 2.15 0.69 -8.41
N ILE A 41 1.29 1.08 -7.47
CA ILE A 41 -0.13 1.37 -7.70
C ILE A 41 -0.35 2.85 -7.39
N PRO A 42 -0.36 3.73 -8.41
CA PRO A 42 -0.44 5.18 -8.22
C PRO A 42 -1.71 5.65 -7.53
N MET A 43 -2.82 4.96 -7.78
CA MET A 43 -4.13 5.32 -7.26
C MET A 43 -4.96 4.08 -6.98
N SER A 44 -5.34 3.90 -5.71
CA SER A 44 -6.05 2.72 -5.24
C SER A 44 -7.58 2.90 -5.21
N ASN A 45 -8.05 4.15 -5.32
CA ASN A 45 -9.47 4.51 -5.26
C ASN A 45 -9.84 5.57 -6.32
N PRO A 46 -9.74 5.24 -7.62
CA PRO A 46 -10.05 6.19 -8.69
C PRO A 46 -11.49 6.71 -8.62
N ASP A 47 -12.47 5.85 -8.32
CA ASP A 47 -13.88 6.24 -8.27
C ASP A 47 -14.15 7.24 -7.14
N GLY A 48 -13.59 7.01 -5.95
CA GLY A 48 -13.72 7.95 -4.85
C GLY A 48 -13.05 9.29 -5.16
N VAL A 49 -11.98 9.30 -5.95
CA VAL A 49 -11.31 10.54 -6.39
C VAL A 49 -12.18 11.31 -7.38
N ILE A 50 -12.70 10.65 -8.40
CA ILE A 50 -13.56 11.27 -9.42
C ILE A 50 -14.82 11.87 -8.78
N ASN A 51 -15.41 11.17 -7.81
CA ASN A 51 -16.61 11.61 -7.11
C ASN A 51 -16.35 12.66 -6.02
N GLY A 52 -15.10 13.06 -5.77
CA GLY A 52 -14.78 14.05 -4.73
C GLY A 52 -15.01 13.57 -3.30
N ASN A 53 -14.97 12.26 -3.06
CA ASN A 53 -15.08 11.71 -1.72
C ASN A 53 -13.86 12.13 -0.86
N SER A 54 -14.01 12.11 0.47
CA SER A 54 -12.85 12.28 1.35
C SER A 54 -12.15 10.95 1.65
N ARG A 55 -12.91 9.95 2.11
CA ARG A 55 -12.34 8.73 2.71
C ARG A 55 -12.71 7.44 2.01
N THR A 56 -13.88 7.39 1.38
CA THR A 56 -14.56 6.15 1.00
C THR A 56 -14.49 5.90 -0.50
N GLY A 57 -14.68 4.64 -0.90
CA GLY A 57 -14.91 4.26 -2.30
C GLY A 57 -16.31 4.66 -2.79
N ALA A 58 -16.65 4.26 -4.01
CA ALA A 58 -17.96 4.57 -4.62
C ALA A 58 -19.16 4.06 -3.79
N GLN A 59 -18.99 2.95 -3.07
CA GLN A 59 -20.04 2.34 -2.24
C GLN A 59 -20.12 2.94 -0.82
N GLY A 60 -19.37 4.01 -0.54
CA GLY A 60 -19.37 4.63 0.79
C GLY A 60 -18.57 3.87 1.86
N GLU A 61 -17.88 2.78 1.50
CA GLU A 61 -17.04 2.01 2.43
C GLU A 61 -15.58 2.50 2.46
N ASP A 62 -14.95 2.48 3.63
CA ASP A 62 -13.50 2.74 3.78
C ASP A 62 -12.72 1.53 3.25
N LEU A 63 -12.15 1.67 2.04
CA LEU A 63 -11.41 0.62 1.36
C LEU A 63 -10.23 0.09 2.19
N ASN A 64 -9.61 0.93 3.04
CA ASN A 64 -8.50 0.51 3.90
C ASN A 64 -8.96 -0.31 5.13
N ARG A 65 -10.26 -0.61 5.25
CA ARG A 65 -10.82 -1.55 6.23
C ARG A 65 -11.25 -2.88 5.61
N GLN A 66 -11.17 -3.00 4.29
CA GLN A 66 -11.73 -4.13 3.54
C GLN A 66 -10.70 -5.21 3.18
N TRP A 67 -9.42 -5.05 3.57
CA TRP A 67 -8.34 -5.98 3.25
C TRP A 67 -8.55 -7.41 3.78
N ARG A 68 -9.29 -7.61 4.88
CA ARG A 68 -9.48 -8.95 5.47
C ARG A 68 -10.28 -9.86 4.54
N ARG A 69 -11.44 -9.39 4.06
CA ARG A 69 -12.36 -10.13 3.18
C ARG A 69 -12.98 -9.17 2.15
N PRO A 70 -12.21 -8.66 1.18
CA PRO A 70 -12.75 -7.74 0.18
C PRO A 70 -13.77 -8.47 -0.70
N ASN A 71 -14.84 -7.78 -1.07
CA ASN A 71 -15.85 -8.28 -2.00
C ASN A 71 -15.42 -7.86 -3.42
N PRO A 72 -15.36 -8.76 -4.40
CA PRO A 72 -14.89 -8.42 -5.76
C PRO A 72 -15.78 -7.40 -6.48
N LEU A 73 -17.08 -7.32 -6.14
CA LEU A 73 -18.02 -6.35 -6.73
C LEU A 73 -17.99 -5.01 -6.01
N LEU A 74 -17.97 -5.00 -4.66
CA LEU A 74 -18.01 -3.75 -3.88
C LEU A 74 -16.63 -3.12 -3.67
N HIS A 75 -15.58 -3.94 -3.62
CA HIS A 75 -14.20 -3.56 -3.31
C HIS A 75 -13.21 -4.04 -4.39
N PRO A 76 -13.47 -3.82 -5.70
CA PRO A 76 -12.69 -4.41 -6.78
C PRO A 76 -11.20 -4.06 -6.68
N THR A 77 -10.87 -2.80 -6.36
CA THR A 77 -9.47 -2.37 -6.26
C THR A 77 -8.73 -3.11 -5.15
N VAL A 78 -9.28 -3.16 -3.93
CA VAL A 78 -8.67 -3.88 -2.80
C VAL A 78 -8.61 -5.37 -3.06
N TYR A 79 -9.66 -5.95 -3.67
CA TYR A 79 -9.72 -7.35 -4.04
C TYR A 79 -8.56 -7.73 -4.99
N HIS A 80 -8.41 -7.00 -6.10
CA HIS A 80 -7.38 -7.28 -7.09
C HIS A 80 -5.98 -6.92 -6.61
N MET A 81 -5.81 -5.88 -5.78
CA MET A 81 -4.51 -5.60 -5.13
C MET A 81 -4.08 -6.74 -4.22
N LYS A 82 -4.99 -7.27 -3.40
CA LYS A 82 -4.72 -8.44 -2.55
C LYS A 82 -4.39 -9.67 -3.40
N ALA A 83 -5.10 -9.88 -4.51
CA ALA A 83 -4.82 -10.97 -5.43
C ALA A 83 -3.44 -10.83 -6.08
N LEU A 84 -3.04 -9.61 -6.50
CA LEU A 84 -1.72 -9.32 -7.05
C LEU A 84 -0.61 -9.66 -6.04
N ILE A 85 -0.75 -9.23 -4.78
CA ILE A 85 0.26 -9.54 -3.74
C ILE A 85 0.40 -11.05 -3.56
N LYS A 86 -0.72 -11.79 -3.50
CA LYS A 86 -0.70 -13.25 -3.39
C LYS A 86 -0.07 -13.92 -4.61
N TYR A 87 -0.43 -13.45 -5.80
CA TYR A 87 0.13 -13.95 -7.06
C TYR A 87 1.64 -13.74 -7.11
N LEU A 88 2.12 -12.54 -6.77
CA LEU A 88 3.55 -12.22 -6.72
C LEU A 88 4.31 -13.10 -5.72
N SER A 89 3.72 -13.35 -4.55
CA SER A 89 4.29 -14.27 -3.57
C SER A 89 4.40 -15.69 -4.13
N HIS A 90 3.32 -16.18 -4.75
CA HIS A 90 3.29 -17.53 -5.31
C HIS A 90 4.33 -17.75 -6.42
N ILE A 91 4.42 -16.82 -7.39
CA ILE A 91 5.41 -16.95 -8.49
C ILE A 91 6.86 -16.70 -8.04
N SER A 92 7.06 -16.23 -6.80
CA SER A 92 8.38 -16.01 -6.20
C SER A 92 8.76 -17.14 -5.24
N ASN A 93 8.31 -18.37 -5.50
CA ASN A 93 8.51 -19.54 -4.63
C ASN A 93 8.09 -19.26 -3.17
N ASP A 94 6.89 -18.69 -3.00
CA ASP A 94 6.31 -18.28 -1.71
C ASP A 94 7.13 -17.25 -0.92
N THR A 95 8.06 -16.56 -1.58
CA THR A 95 8.76 -15.41 -1.00
C THR A 95 7.81 -14.22 -0.94
N ASN A 96 7.60 -13.66 0.25
CA ASN A 96 6.77 -12.47 0.42
C ASN A 96 7.49 -11.20 -0.07
N PRO A 97 6.73 -10.14 -0.46
CA PRO A 97 7.33 -8.83 -0.69
C PRO A 97 8.16 -8.39 0.52
N VAL A 98 9.40 -7.95 0.26
CA VAL A 98 10.32 -7.49 1.32
C VAL A 98 9.77 -6.24 2.01
N VAL A 99 9.13 -5.35 1.24
CA VAL A 99 8.52 -4.12 1.74
C VAL A 99 7.17 -3.90 1.07
N LEU A 100 6.17 -3.52 1.86
CA LEU A 100 4.90 -2.97 1.40
C LEU A 100 4.70 -1.60 2.01
N VAL A 101 4.54 -0.58 1.16
CA VAL A 101 4.33 0.82 1.57
C VAL A 101 2.96 1.29 1.10
N ASP A 102 2.19 1.89 2.01
CA ASP A 102 0.91 2.53 1.73
C ASP A 102 0.98 4.01 2.15
N PHE A 103 0.95 4.92 1.16
CA PHE A 103 1.10 6.36 1.38
C PHE A 103 -0.25 7.00 1.71
N HIS A 104 -0.29 7.71 2.84
CA HIS A 104 -1.48 8.41 3.36
C HIS A 104 -1.19 9.86 3.71
N GLY A 105 -2.26 10.65 3.84
CA GLY A 105 -2.28 11.93 4.53
C GLY A 105 -2.84 11.78 5.94
N HIS A 106 -2.47 12.67 6.85
CA HIS A 106 -3.03 12.68 8.20
C HIS A 106 -3.56 14.07 8.55
N SER A 107 -4.83 14.17 8.90
CA SER A 107 -5.52 15.46 9.09
C SER A 107 -5.10 16.22 10.35
N ARG A 108 -4.58 15.52 11.37
CA ARG A 108 -4.25 16.12 12.69
C ARG A 108 -2.78 16.21 13.06
N ARG A 109 -1.91 15.36 12.50
CA ARG A 109 -0.50 15.27 12.90
C ARG A 109 0.32 16.01 11.88
N LYS A 110 1.23 16.86 12.35
CA LYS A 110 2.20 17.57 11.52
C LYS A 110 3.40 16.67 11.22
N ASN A 111 4.15 17.01 10.17
CA ASN A 111 5.35 16.28 9.70
C ASN A 111 5.07 14.91 9.09
N ILE A 112 6.15 14.19 8.72
CA ILE A 112 6.13 12.86 8.11
C ILE A 112 6.43 11.83 9.20
N PHE A 113 5.66 10.75 9.22
CA PHE A 113 5.83 9.63 10.14
C PHE A 113 5.38 8.33 9.47
N VAL A 114 5.75 7.20 10.07
CA VAL A 114 5.46 5.86 9.55
C VAL A 114 4.73 5.05 10.61
N TYR A 115 3.68 4.34 10.20
CA TYR A 115 3.07 3.28 11.02
C TYR A 115 3.61 1.93 10.55
N GLY A 116 4.24 1.20 11.47
CA GLY A 116 4.70 -0.16 11.25
C GLY A 116 3.70 -1.21 11.76
N CYS A 117 3.85 -2.45 11.30
CA CYS A 117 3.16 -3.58 11.89
C CYS A 117 3.99 -4.09 13.08
N CYS A 118 3.47 -3.94 14.30
CA CYS A 118 4.10 -4.49 15.50
C CYS A 118 3.77 -5.98 15.62
N PRO A 119 4.76 -6.90 15.61
CA PRO A 119 4.49 -8.35 15.66
C PRO A 119 3.65 -8.77 16.86
N SER A 120 3.91 -8.22 18.05
CA SER A 120 3.15 -8.51 19.27
C SER A 120 1.67 -8.08 19.20
N MET A 121 1.35 -7.08 18.37
CA MET A 121 -0.02 -6.63 18.09
C MET A 121 -0.60 -7.20 16.79
N SER A 122 0.10 -8.13 16.12
CA SER A 122 -0.42 -8.74 14.89
C SER A 122 -1.70 -9.50 15.21
N TRP A 123 -2.70 -9.42 14.33
CA TRP A 123 -3.91 -10.23 14.43
C TRP A 123 -3.63 -11.71 14.19
N LYS A 124 -2.55 -12.04 13.46
CA LYS A 124 -2.14 -13.41 13.16
C LYS A 124 -1.27 -13.96 14.28
N ARG A 125 -1.70 -15.06 14.90
CA ARG A 125 -1.02 -15.66 16.07
C ARG A 125 0.44 -16.02 15.81
N SER A 126 0.75 -16.54 14.61
CA SER A 126 2.13 -16.92 14.25
C SER A 126 3.11 -15.75 14.29
N ASP A 127 2.64 -14.52 14.04
CA ASP A 127 3.51 -13.35 14.02
C ASP A 127 3.82 -12.89 15.45
N ARG A 128 2.86 -13.09 16.38
CA ARG A 128 3.05 -12.78 17.80
C ARG A 128 4.08 -13.70 18.44
N ASN A 129 4.05 -15.00 18.12
CA ASN A 129 5.02 -15.95 18.65
C ASN A 129 6.47 -15.58 18.26
N LYS A 130 6.69 -15.07 17.04
CA LYS A 130 8.01 -14.59 16.59
C LYS A 130 8.49 -13.33 17.33
N ALA A 131 7.60 -12.63 18.03
CA ALA A 131 7.94 -11.45 18.82
C ALA A 131 8.49 -11.81 20.20
N GLU A 132 8.18 -13.01 20.70
CA GLU A 132 8.62 -13.51 22.01
C GLU A 132 10.00 -14.16 21.94
N ASP A 133 10.47 -14.52 20.74
CA ASP A 133 11.77 -15.17 20.48
C ASP A 133 12.93 -14.17 20.25
N ASN A 134 12.69 -12.85 20.37
CA ASN A 134 13.70 -11.78 20.26
C ASN A 134 13.77 -10.95 21.54
#